data_AF-A0A2G9TDU7-F1
#
_entry.id   AF-A0A2G9TDU7-F1
#
_cell.length_a   1.000
_cell.length_b   1.000
_cell.length_c   1.000
_cell.angle_alpha   90.00
_cell.angle_beta   90.00
_cell.angle_gamma   90.00
#
_symmetry.space_group_name_H-M   'P 1'
#
loop_
_entity.id
_entity.type
_entity.pdbx_description
1 polymer ?
#
loop_
_entity_poly.entity_id
_entity_poly.type
_entity_poly.pdbx_seq_one_letter_code
_entity_poly.pdbx_strand_id
1 'polypeptide(L)' 'APAGKKIEVKFVDFPDGVAVDGCTYAGVEIKTHPDQRRTGYRFCSKDDANTVLKSLSNLVPVITYNRIYATVTKLEYRYV' A
#
# COMPACT_ATOMS: atom_id res chain seq x y z
N ALA A 1 12.57 7.15 -5.44
CA ALA A 1 13.18 6.87 -6.77
C ALA A 1 13.91 8.13 -7.27
N PRO A 2 14.82 8.02 -8.25
CA PRO A 2 15.46 9.18 -8.87
C PRO A 2 14.45 10.20 -9.38
N ALA A 3 14.84 11.48 -9.47
CA ALA A 3 13.98 12.51 -10.04
C ALA A 3 13.52 12.14 -11.46
N GLY A 4 12.26 12.40 -11.78
CA GLY A 4 11.66 12.08 -13.08
C GLY A 4 11.25 10.60 -13.27
N LYS A 5 11.61 9.70 -12.35
CA LYS A 5 11.17 8.31 -12.37
C LYS A 5 9.84 8.11 -11.64
N LYS A 6 9.07 7.12 -12.09
CA LYS A 6 7.86 6.66 -11.38
C LYS A 6 8.20 5.38 -10.61
N ILE A 7 7.32 4.99 -9.69
CA ILE A 7 7.45 3.79 -8.87
C ILE A 7 6.23 2.92 -9.14
N GLU A 8 6.47 1.64 -9.41
CA GLU A 8 5.44 0.61 -9.37
C GLU A 8 5.58 -0.15 -8.06
N VAL A 9 4.50 -0.19 -7.28
CA VAL A 9 4.41 -0.96 -6.04
C VAL A 9 3.43 -2.10 -6.27
N LYS A 10 3.88 -3.33 -6.05
CA LYS A 10 3.05 -4.52 -6.05
C LYS A 10 2.70 -4.87 -4.62
N PHE A 11 1.41 -4.95 -4.33
CA PHE A 11 0.91 -5.53 -3.09
C PHE A 11 1.02 -7.05 -3.20
N VAL A 12 1.86 -7.67 -2.37
CA VAL A 12 2.19 -9.09 -2.48
C VAL A 12 1.34 -9.92 -1.53
N ASP A 13 1.23 -9.49 -0.27
CA ASP A 13 0.61 -10.30 0.78
C ASP A 13 0.23 -9.46 2.02
N PHE A 14 -0.79 -9.93 2.74
CA PHE A 14 -1.23 -9.42 4.03
C PHE A 14 -1.99 -10.53 4.80
N PRO A 15 -1.86 -10.63 6.13
CA PRO A 15 -2.49 -11.70 6.91
C PRO A 15 -4.03 -11.64 6.89
N ASP A 16 -4.65 -12.81 7.02
CA ASP A 16 -6.10 -12.96 7.15
C ASP A 16 -6.65 -12.56 8.53
N GLY A 17 -7.98 -12.51 8.64
CA GLY A 17 -8.70 -12.43 9.92
C GLY A 17 -8.87 -11.02 10.48
N VAL A 18 -8.36 -10.00 9.79
CA VAL A 18 -8.48 -8.58 10.16
C VAL A 18 -9.17 -7.72 9.10
N ALA A 19 -9.47 -8.31 7.93
CA ALA A 19 -10.13 -7.64 6.83
C ALA A 19 -11.60 -7.36 7.16
N VAL A 20 -11.96 -6.08 7.15
CA VAL A 20 -13.32 -5.56 7.27
C VAL A 20 -13.44 -4.34 6.36
N ASP A 21 -14.66 -3.95 6.01
CA ASP A 21 -14.89 -2.77 5.18
C ASP A 21 -14.17 -1.55 5.75
N GLY A 22 -13.37 -0.89 4.89
CA GLY A 22 -12.55 0.25 5.28
C GLY A 22 -11.28 -0.09 6.07
N CYS A 23 -10.92 -1.36 6.23
CA CYS A 23 -9.69 -1.85 6.84
C CYS A 23 -9.42 -1.31 8.26
N THR A 24 -10.44 -1.19 9.12
CA THR A 24 -10.31 -0.45 10.39
C THR A 24 -9.45 -1.11 11.47
N TYR A 25 -9.15 -2.41 11.37
CA TYR A 25 -8.37 -3.13 12.38
C TYR A 25 -6.87 -3.12 12.09
N ALA A 26 -6.48 -3.30 10.83
CA ALA A 26 -5.11 -3.25 10.38
C ALA A 26 -5.10 -3.03 8.87
N GLY A 27 -4.01 -2.47 8.35
CA GLY A 27 -3.83 -2.35 6.92
C GLY A 27 -2.58 -1.61 6.53
N VAL A 28 -2.37 -1.54 5.23
CA VAL A 28 -1.36 -0.70 4.60
C VAL A 28 -2.04 0.30 3.68
N GLU A 29 -1.67 1.57 3.78
CA GLU A 29 -2.05 2.62 2.86
C GLU A 29 -0.88 2.97 1.95
N ILE A 30 -1.11 2.93 0.64
CA ILE A 30 -0.11 3.21 -0.39
C ILE A 30 -0.56 4.43 -1.20
N LYS A 31 0.23 5.51 -1.15
CA LYS A 31 -0.11 6.78 -1.81
C LYS A 31 0.64 6.93 -3.14
N THR A 32 -0.05 6.67 -4.24
CA THR A 32 0.50 6.78 -5.61
C THR A 32 -0.03 7.97 -6.42
N HIS A 33 -0.98 8.73 -5.86
CA HIS A 33 -1.55 9.94 -6.46
C HIS A 33 -0.54 11.09 -6.54
N PRO A 34 -0.82 12.18 -7.31
CA PRO A 34 0.10 13.32 -7.39
C PRO A 34 0.18 14.10 -6.07
N ASP A 35 -0.97 14.32 -5.42
CA ASP A 35 -1.06 15.00 -4.13
C ASP A 35 -0.98 13.96 -3.00
N GLN A 36 0.16 13.93 -2.31
CA GLN A 36 0.42 12.98 -1.21
C GLN A 36 -0.40 13.26 0.04
N ARG A 37 -1.14 14.39 0.10
CA ARG A 37 -2.03 14.70 1.23
C ARG A 37 -3.38 13.98 1.13
N ARG A 38 -3.74 13.49 -0.06
CA ARG A 38 -4.98 12.70 -0.27
C ARG A 38 -4.82 11.30 0.29
N THR A 39 -5.91 10.70 0.75
CA THR A 39 -5.95 9.27 1.11
C THR A 39 -5.54 8.42 -0.08
N GLY A 40 -4.67 7.45 0.16
CA GLY A 40 -4.21 6.48 -0.82
C GLY A 40 -5.08 5.24 -0.83
N TYR A 41 -4.62 4.24 -1.59
CA TYR A 41 -5.24 2.92 -1.62
C TYR A 41 -4.94 2.18 -0.33
N ARG A 42 -5.97 1.56 0.27
CA ARG A 42 -5.83 0.79 1.51
C ARG A 42 -6.07 -0.68 1.23
N PHE A 43 -5.17 -1.53 1.69
CA PHE A 43 -5.26 -2.98 1.59
C PHE A 43 -5.15 -3.61 2.98
N CYS A 44 -5.97 -4.63 3.21
CA CYS A 44 -5.98 -5.40 4.45
C CYS A 44 -6.40 -6.86 4.24
N SER A 45 -6.64 -7.29 3.00
CA SER A 45 -6.96 -8.67 2.66
C SER A 45 -5.86 -9.25 1.76
N LYS A 46 -5.58 -10.54 1.93
CA LYS A 46 -4.76 -11.30 0.97
C LYS A 46 -5.41 -11.37 -0.42
N ASP A 47 -6.73 -11.20 -0.51
CA ASP A 47 -7.46 -11.28 -1.77
C ASP A 47 -7.09 -10.14 -2.72
N ASP A 48 -6.55 -9.04 -2.18
CA ASP A 48 -6.03 -7.91 -2.96
C ASP A 48 -4.63 -8.19 -3.55
N ALA A 49 -4.02 -9.35 -3.25
CA ALA A 49 -2.68 -9.72 -3.69
C ALA A 49 -2.53 -9.63 -5.21
N ASN A 50 -1.32 -9.29 -5.65
CA ASN A 50 -0.94 -9.00 -7.04
C ASN A 50 -1.50 -7.69 -7.61
N THR A 51 -2.19 -6.87 -6.83
CA THR A 51 -2.51 -5.49 -7.22
C THR A 51 -1.22 -4.69 -7.45
N VAL A 52 -1.09 -4.04 -8.61
CA VAL A 52 0.05 -3.17 -8.95
C VAL A 52 -0.42 -1.73 -9.05
N LEU A 53 0.20 -0.84 -8.27
CA LEU A 53 -0.07 0.58 -8.28
C LEU A 53 1.11 1.33 -8.88
N LYS A 54 0.85 2.16 -9.90
CA LYS A 54 1.86 3.02 -10.53
C LYS A 54 1.74 4.45 -10.00
N SER A 55 2.84 4.99 -9.48
CA SER A 55 2.90 6.35 -8.96
C SER A 55 2.95 7.41 -10.06
N LEU A 56 2.51 8.60 -9.71
CA LEU A 56 2.64 9.81 -10.54
C LEU A 56 3.82 10.69 -10.14
N SER A 57 4.60 10.27 -9.14
CA SER A 57 5.81 10.95 -8.66
C SER A 57 6.94 9.95 -8.34
N ASN A 58 8.12 10.44 -8.04
CA ASN A 58 9.26 9.61 -7.61
C ASN A 58 9.25 9.26 -6.12
N LEU A 59 8.18 9.62 -5.39
CA LEU A 59 7.94 9.34 -3.98
C LEU A 59 6.62 8.58 -3.82
N VAL A 60 6.62 7.56 -2.97
CA VAL A 60 5.41 6.81 -2.57
C VAL A 60 5.44 6.64 -1.06
N PRO A 61 4.64 7.41 -0.30
CA PRO A 61 4.38 7.14 1.10
C PRO A 61 3.68 5.78 1.27
N VAL A 62 4.20 4.99 2.20
CA VAL A 62 3.59 3.74 2.68
C VAL A 62 3.33 3.89 4.17
N ILE A 63 2.08 3.74 4.57
CA ILE A 63 1.66 3.91 5.96
C ILE A 63 1.05 2.59 6.42
N THR A 64 1.69 1.93 7.37
CA THR A 64 1.13 0.76 8.04
C THR A 64 0.45 1.19 9.33
N TYR A 65 -0.64 0.53 9.67
CA TYR A 65 -1.33 0.76 10.94
C TYR A 65 -1.88 -0.55 11.48
N ASN A 66 -1.88 -0.66 12.80
CA ASN A 66 -2.43 -1.78 13.54
C ASN A 66 -3.20 -1.25 14.74
N ARG A 67 -4.43 -1.71 14.90
CA ARG A 67 -5.26 -1.49 16.08
C ARG A 67 -5.40 -2.78 16.89
N ILE A 68 -5.39 -3.93 16.24
CA ILE A 68 -5.53 -5.25 16.88
C ILE A 68 -4.52 -6.23 16.26
N TYR A 69 -3.80 -6.95 17.11
CA TYR A 69 -2.75 -7.90 16.74
C TYR A 69 -1.58 -7.26 15.98
N ALA A 70 -0.48 -8.02 15.84
CA ALA A 70 0.62 -7.65 14.97
C ALA A 70 0.36 -8.22 13.57
N THR A 71 0.41 -7.38 12.55
CA THR A 71 0.28 -7.79 11.14
C THR A 71 1.50 -7.39 10.34
N VAL A 72 1.78 -8.14 9.27
CA VAL A 72 2.91 -7.91 8.36
C VAL A 72 2.40 -7.79 6.94
N THR A 73 2.67 -6.66 6.28
CA THR A 73 2.44 -6.50 4.85
C THR A 73 3.71 -6.82 4.06
N LYS A 74 3.58 -7.50 2.93
CA LYS A 74 4.69 -7.67 1.97
C LYS A 74 4.41 -6.86 0.72
N LEU A 75 5.39 -6.04 0.35
CA LEU A 75 5.36 -5.20 -0.84
C LEU A 75 6.62 -5.43 -1.67
N GLU A 76 6.46 -5.46 -2.98
CA GLU A 76 7.56 -5.36 -3.94
C GLU A 76 7.50 -3.98 -4.59
N TYR A 77 8.65 -3.40 -4.93
CA TYR A 77 8.69 -2.15 -5.66
C TYR A 77 9.80 -2.13 -6.70
N ARG A 78 9.57 -1.37 -7.77
CA ARG A 78 10.58 -1.00 -8.75
C ARG A 78 10.33 0.42 -9.24
N TYR A 79 11.39 1.10 -9.69
CA TYR A 79 11.22 2.35 -10.42
C TYR A 79 11.18 2.09 -11.94
N VAL A 80 10.44 2.92 -12.67
CA VAL A 80 10.29 2.88 -14.13
C VAL A 80 10.58 4.25 -14.74
#